data_AF-N1UL80-F1
#
_entry.id   AF-N1UL80-F1
#
_cell.length_a   1.000
_cell.length_b   1.000
_cell.length_c   1.000
_cell.angle_alpha   90.00
_cell.angle_beta   90.00
_cell.angle_gamma   90.00
#
_symmetry.space_group_name_H-M   'P 1'
#
loop_
_entity.id
_entity.type
_entity.pdbx_description
1 polymer ?
#
loop_
_entity_poly.entity_id
_entity_poly.type
_entity_poly.pdbx_seq_one_letter_code
_entity_poly.pdbx_strand_id
1 'polypeptide(L)'
;MSFRIYILFLFEYFRSHKLGTFFALSGISLGVGLFISTTANGIKAEKSLTDFAMGYFQGEYKIKISSSLGDQNLPVSLIRELSEDTNLTWIKKIVPRFQKEIIVNDSVRAVYIGLDFLKESGNLRYKPDAEHVESLIFISNSLSKKIDISKINIRADSRKFTLAKPVVLETEGGSILMEDIESAMERFDLKEHVSFLLIQPNEFRSEQKK
;
A
#
# COMPACT_ATOMS: atom_id res chain seq x y z
N MET A 1 -16.13 7.03 56.90
CA MET A 1 -14.92 7.56 57.58
C MET A 1 -13.61 6.98 57.05
N SER A 2 -13.58 5.72 56.59
CA SER A 2 -12.37 5.02 56.09
C SER A 2 -11.70 5.63 54.84
N PHE A 3 -12.46 5.97 53.78
CA PHE A 3 -11.88 6.37 52.48
C PHE A 3 -11.09 7.70 52.50
N ARG A 4 -11.54 8.69 53.27
CA ARG A 4 -10.84 9.99 53.41
C ARG A 4 -9.49 9.83 54.10
N ILE A 5 -9.41 8.94 55.09
CA ILE A 5 -8.16 8.65 55.80
C ILE A 5 -7.18 7.94 54.86
N TYR A 6 -7.67 7.00 54.05
CA TYR A 6 -6.85 6.34 53.02
C TYR A 6 -6.29 7.31 51.99
N ILE A 7 -7.09 8.25 51.47
CA ILE A 7 -6.61 9.25 50.51
C ILE A 7 -5.56 10.16 51.14
N LEU A 8 -5.80 10.65 52.37
CA LEU A 8 -4.82 11.48 53.09
C LEU A 8 -3.51 10.73 53.33
N PHE A 9 -3.59 9.46 53.70
CA PHE A 9 -2.43 8.60 53.87
C PHE A 9 -1.67 8.40 52.55
N LEU A 10 -2.38 8.10 51.45
CA LEU A 10 -1.78 7.91 50.13
C LEU A 10 -1.09 9.20 49.63
N PHE A 11 -1.72 10.35 49.88
CA PHE A 11 -1.17 11.66 49.53
C PHE A 11 0.12 11.95 50.30
N GLU A 12 0.13 11.76 51.62
CA GLU A 12 1.33 11.98 52.42
C GLU A 12 2.45 10.96 52.07
N TYR A 13 2.07 9.72 51.76
CA TYR A 13 2.99 8.69 51.30
C TYR A 13 3.69 9.09 49.99
N PHE A 14 2.94 9.55 48.98
CA PHE A 14 3.51 10.06 47.73
C PHE A 14 4.33 11.35 47.94
N ARG A 15 3.91 12.22 48.86
CA ARG A 15 4.64 13.44 49.21
C ARG A 15 6.00 13.15 49.84
N SER A 16 6.10 12.08 50.62
CA SER A 16 7.33 11.65 51.28
C SER A 16 8.27 10.88 50.33
N HIS A 17 7.73 10.07 49.41
CA HIS A 17 8.50 9.20 48.51
C HIS A 17 8.56 9.70 47.05
N LYS A 18 8.74 11.02 46.85
CA LYS A 18 8.64 11.68 45.54
C LYS A 18 9.43 11.00 44.42
N LEU A 19 10.69 10.64 44.68
CA LEU A 19 11.57 10.03 43.69
C LEU A 19 11.08 8.62 43.30
N GLY A 20 10.74 7.78 44.28
CA GLY A 20 10.24 6.43 44.02
C GLY A 20 8.91 6.45 43.27
N THR A 21 8.00 7.35 43.66
CA THR A 21 6.72 7.55 42.97
C THR A 21 6.91 8.08 41.55
N PHE A 22 7.84 9.01 41.33
CA PHE A 22 8.17 9.54 40.00
C PHE A 22 8.67 8.42 39.08
N PHE A 23 9.69 7.67 39.48
CA PHE A 23 10.23 6.59 38.65
C PHE A 23 9.21 5.47 38.40
N ALA A 24 8.36 5.15 39.39
CA ALA A 24 7.27 4.19 39.20
C ALA A 24 6.25 4.67 38.16
N LEU A 25 5.78 5.92 38.26
CA LEU A 25 4.85 6.52 37.29
C LEU A 25 5.48 6.63 35.89
N SER A 26 6.74 7.05 35.79
CA SER A 26 7.48 7.10 34.53
C SER A 26 7.62 5.70 33.92
N GLY A 27 7.93 4.67 34.72
CA GLY A 27 8.01 3.29 34.25
C GLY A 27 6.68 2.77 33.71
N ILE A 28 5.58 3.03 34.42
CA ILE A 28 4.22 2.66 33.96
C ILE A 28 3.87 3.41 32.67
N SER A 29 4.11 4.72 32.62
CA SER A 29 3.82 5.55 31.45
C SER A 29 4.62 5.10 30.22
N LEU A 30 5.91 4.80 30.42
CA LEU A 30 6.79 4.32 29.35
C LEU A 30 6.37 2.93 28.86
N GLY A 31 6.00 2.03 29.77
CA GLY A 31 5.48 0.71 29.42
C GLY A 31 4.19 0.77 28.59
N VAL A 32 3.21 1.58 29.03
CA VAL A 32 1.96 1.79 28.28
C VAL A 32 2.21 2.46 26.94
N GLY A 33 3.08 3.48 26.89
CA GLY A 33 3.43 4.18 25.66
C GLY A 33 4.10 3.26 24.63
N LEU A 34 5.05 2.43 25.07
CA LEU A 34 5.72 1.45 24.23
C LEU A 34 4.74 0.38 23.72
N PHE A 35 3.84 -0.10 24.57
CA PHE A 35 2.82 -1.08 24.18
C PHE A 35 1.90 -0.53 23.08
N ILE A 36 1.36 0.69 23.26
CA ILE A 36 0.48 1.33 22.28
C ILE A 36 1.23 1.62 20.98
N SER A 37 2.46 2.15 21.07
CA SER A 37 3.27 2.48 19.89
C SER A 37 3.62 1.22 19.08
N THR A 38 4.05 0.16 19.76
CA THR A 38 4.39 -1.12 19.12
C THR A 38 3.16 -1.76 18.48
N THR A 39 2.02 -1.75 19.17
CA THR A 39 0.77 -2.30 18.64
C THR A 39 0.28 -1.50 17.42
N ALA A 40 0.30 -0.18 17.49
CA ALA A 40 -0.10 0.67 16.37
C ALA A 40 0.81 0.49 15.15
N ASN A 41 2.13 0.39 15.37
CA ASN A 41 3.09 0.14 14.31
C ASN A 41 2.97 -1.29 13.75
N GLY A 42 2.69 -2.27 14.62
CA GLY A 42 2.42 -3.66 14.23
C GLY A 42 1.20 -3.77 13.33
N ILE A 43 0.07 -3.16 13.72
CA ILE A 43 -1.15 -3.13 12.91
C ILE A 43 -0.91 -2.43 11.57
N LYS A 44 -0.16 -1.32 11.55
CA LYS A 44 0.21 -0.64 10.29
C LYS A 44 1.10 -1.51 9.41
N ALA A 45 2.05 -2.23 10.00
CA ALA A 45 2.93 -3.14 9.27
C ALA A 45 2.16 -4.35 8.72
N GLU A 46 1.24 -4.91 9.51
CA GLU A 46 0.35 -5.99 9.08
C GLU A 46 -0.54 -5.53 7.93
N LYS A 47 -1.24 -4.40 8.09
CA LYS A 47 -2.07 -3.80 7.02
C LYS A 47 -1.25 -3.55 5.75
N SER A 48 -0.04 -3.01 5.88
CA SER A 48 0.86 -2.80 4.75
C SER A 48 1.32 -4.11 4.12
N LEU A 49 1.54 -5.17 4.90
CA LEU A 49 1.95 -6.48 4.40
C LEU A 49 0.78 -7.20 3.72
N THR A 50 -0.44 -7.12 4.27
CA THR A 50 -1.64 -7.63 3.62
C THR A 50 -1.94 -6.87 2.34
N ASP A 51 -1.87 -5.54 2.37
CA ASP A 51 -2.07 -4.71 1.19
C ASP A 51 -0.98 -5.00 0.12
N PHE A 52 0.25 -5.31 0.55
CA PHE A 52 1.35 -5.75 -0.33
C PHE A 52 1.11 -7.14 -0.94
N ALA A 53 0.80 -8.15 -0.11
CA ALA A 53 0.60 -9.53 -0.54
C ALA A 53 -0.63 -9.68 -1.44
N MET A 54 -1.68 -8.92 -1.10
CA MET A 54 -2.90 -8.92 -1.85
C MET A 54 -2.76 -8.02 -3.10
N GLY A 55 -1.92 -6.99 -3.11
CA GLY A 55 -1.79 -6.05 -4.24
C GLY A 55 -2.93 -5.00 -4.22
N TYR A 56 -3.29 -4.55 -3.02
CA TYR A 56 -4.34 -3.58 -2.73
C TYR A 56 -5.77 -4.08 -3.06
N PHE A 57 -6.30 -5.01 -2.26
CA PHE A 57 -7.71 -5.43 -2.30
C PHE A 57 -8.61 -4.61 -1.37
N GLN A 58 -8.49 -3.28 -1.39
CA GLN A 58 -9.45 -2.45 -0.66
C GLN A 58 -10.53 -1.92 -1.61
N GLY A 59 -11.78 -2.08 -1.19
CA GLY A 59 -12.96 -1.59 -1.91
C GLY A 59 -13.74 -2.67 -2.64
N GLU A 60 -14.06 -2.40 -3.91
CA GLU A 60 -15.06 -3.12 -4.69
C GLU A 60 -14.54 -4.40 -5.36
N TYR A 61 -13.22 -4.53 -5.52
CA TYR A 61 -12.60 -5.72 -6.13
C TYR A 61 -12.45 -6.83 -5.09
N LYS A 62 -12.95 -8.03 -5.40
CA LYS A 62 -13.02 -9.15 -4.45
C LYS A 62 -12.25 -10.40 -4.89
N ILE A 63 -11.88 -10.48 -6.17
CA ILE A 63 -11.20 -11.65 -6.75
C ILE A 63 -9.97 -11.16 -7.51
N LYS A 64 -8.87 -11.91 -7.40
CA LYS A 64 -7.62 -11.67 -8.14
C LYS A 64 -7.29 -12.91 -8.95
N ILE A 65 -7.11 -12.71 -10.25
CA ILE A 65 -6.62 -13.74 -11.16
C ILE A 65 -5.14 -13.46 -11.41
N SER A 66 -4.29 -14.39 -11.02
CA SER A 66 -2.85 -14.39 -11.31
C SER A 66 -2.44 -15.71 -11.93
N SER A 67 -1.28 -15.75 -12.59
CA SER A 67 -0.71 -17.01 -13.06
C SER A 67 -0.45 -17.98 -11.90
N SER A 68 -0.73 -19.27 -12.12
CA SER A 68 -0.45 -20.34 -11.17
C SER A 68 1.04 -20.56 -10.93
N LEU A 69 1.88 -20.15 -11.89
CA LEU A 69 3.34 -20.27 -11.83
C LEU A 69 3.99 -19.17 -10.96
N GLY A 70 3.21 -18.24 -10.39
CA GLY A 70 3.73 -17.08 -9.67
C GLY A 70 4.31 -15.99 -10.57
N ASP A 71 4.49 -16.29 -11.86
CA ASP A 71 4.90 -15.33 -12.86
C ASP A 71 3.80 -14.30 -13.11
N GLN A 72 4.14 -13.03 -12.88
CA GLN A 72 3.29 -11.86 -13.12
C GLN A 72 3.18 -11.55 -14.62
N ASN A 73 2.72 -12.51 -15.41
CA ASN A 73 2.75 -12.49 -16.86
C ASN A 73 1.45 -13.03 -17.48
N LEU A 74 0.33 -12.42 -17.11
CA LEU A 74 -1.00 -12.78 -17.60
C LEU A 74 -1.32 -12.01 -18.90
N PRO A 75 -1.75 -12.66 -19.98
CA PRO A 75 -2.04 -11.96 -21.23
C PRO A 75 -3.27 -11.07 -21.11
N VAL A 76 -3.20 -9.86 -21.67
CA VAL A 76 -4.32 -8.90 -21.70
C VAL A 76 -5.52 -9.44 -22.48
N SER A 77 -5.30 -10.35 -23.43
CA SER A 77 -6.37 -11.03 -24.19
C SER A 77 -7.37 -11.77 -23.29
N LEU A 78 -6.93 -12.23 -22.11
CA LEU A 78 -7.80 -12.90 -21.14
C LEU A 78 -8.94 -11.99 -20.66
N ILE A 79 -8.74 -10.68 -20.63
CA ILE A 79 -9.80 -9.73 -20.28
C ILE A 79 -10.96 -9.83 -21.28
N ARG A 80 -10.64 -9.94 -22.57
CA ARG A 80 -11.64 -10.10 -23.63
C ARG A 80 -12.37 -11.43 -23.49
N GLU A 81 -11.63 -12.52 -23.30
CA GLU A 81 -12.20 -13.86 -23.10
C GLU A 81 -13.16 -13.89 -21.89
N LEU A 82 -12.76 -13.32 -20.75
CA LEU A 82 -13.60 -13.26 -19.55
C LEU A 82 -14.81 -12.34 -19.70
N SER A 83 -14.72 -11.30 -20.54
CA SER A 83 -15.82 -10.36 -20.77
C SER A 83 -16.84 -10.88 -21.78
N GLU A 84 -16.42 -11.75 -22.70
CA GLU A 84 -17.27 -12.36 -23.73
C GLU A 84 -17.97 -13.64 -23.25
N ASP A 85 -17.50 -14.27 -22.17
CA ASP A 85 -18.11 -15.48 -21.61
C ASP A 85 -19.48 -15.20 -20.97
N THR A 86 -20.53 -15.74 -21.58
CA THR A 86 -21.92 -15.60 -21.14
C THR A 86 -22.21 -16.31 -19.82
N ASN A 87 -21.33 -17.17 -19.32
CA ASN A 87 -21.48 -17.80 -18.01
C ASN A 87 -20.97 -16.90 -16.86
N LEU A 88 -20.21 -15.84 -17.19
CA LEU A 88 -19.60 -14.94 -16.21
C LEU A 88 -20.41 -13.66 -15.99
N THR A 89 -21.74 -13.74 -16.07
CA THR A 89 -22.66 -12.59 -15.85
C THR A 89 -22.55 -11.94 -14.47
N TRP A 90 -21.88 -12.60 -13.53
CA TRP A 90 -21.61 -12.07 -12.20
C TRP A 90 -20.43 -11.08 -12.17
N ILE A 91 -19.59 -11.04 -13.21
CA ILE A 91 -18.48 -10.09 -13.31
C ILE A 91 -19.03 -8.72 -13.71
N LYS A 92 -18.92 -7.74 -12.83
CA LYS A 92 -19.32 -6.35 -13.10
C LYS A 92 -18.21 -5.55 -13.77
N LYS A 93 -16.96 -5.77 -13.35
CA LYS A 93 -15.79 -5.01 -13.84
C LYS A 93 -14.52 -5.85 -13.72
N ILE A 94 -13.66 -5.75 -14.74
CA ILE A 94 -12.32 -6.34 -14.77
C ILE A 94 -11.31 -5.21 -14.95
N VAL A 95 -10.31 -5.15 -14.09
CA VAL A 95 -9.23 -4.15 -14.18
C VAL A 95 -7.87 -4.84 -14.19
N PRO A 96 -7.03 -4.58 -15.20
CA PRO A 96 -5.66 -5.08 -15.20
C PRO A 96 -4.79 -4.32 -14.21
N ARG A 97 -3.82 -5.02 -13.62
CA ARG A 97 -2.78 -4.41 -12.78
C ARG A 97 -1.41 -4.93 -13.18
N PHE A 98 -0.48 -3.99 -13.30
CA PHE A 98 0.94 -4.29 -13.38
C PHE A 98 1.57 -4.02 -12.01
N GLN A 99 2.40 -4.93 -11.53
CA GLN A 99 3.09 -4.81 -10.26
C GLN A 99 4.45 -5.47 -10.38
N LYS A 100 5.53 -4.78 -9.98
CA LYS A 100 6.88 -5.33 -9.91
C LYS A 100 7.57 -4.88 -8.64
N GLU A 101 8.36 -5.77 -8.05
CA GLU A 101 9.27 -5.39 -6.98
C GLU A 101 10.51 -4.72 -7.57
N ILE A 102 10.93 -3.62 -6.96
CA ILE A 102 12.05 -2.80 -7.45
C ILE A 102 12.97 -2.38 -6.31
N ILE A 103 14.21 -2.10 -6.66
CA ILE A 103 15.19 -1.44 -5.78
C ILE A 103 15.41 -0.03 -6.31
N VAL A 104 15.19 0.95 -5.45
CA VAL A 104 15.31 2.38 -5.71
C VAL A 104 16.60 2.90 -5.09
N ASN A 105 17.37 3.67 -5.87
CA ASN A 105 18.65 4.25 -5.46
C ASN A 105 19.57 3.24 -4.75
N ASP A 106 19.56 2.01 -5.28
CA ASP A 106 20.38 0.87 -4.85
C ASP A 106 20.24 0.44 -3.39
N SER A 107 19.23 0.95 -2.69
CA SER A 107 19.13 0.78 -1.22
C SER A 107 17.70 0.57 -0.72
N VAL A 108 16.69 1.17 -1.38
CA VAL A 108 15.32 1.15 -0.90
C VAL A 108 14.48 0.18 -1.72
N ARG A 109 13.96 -0.87 -1.10
CA ARG A 109 12.99 -1.76 -1.75
C ARG A 109 11.64 -1.07 -1.84
N ALA A 110 11.05 -1.08 -3.03
CA ALA A 110 9.76 -0.46 -3.31
C ALA A 110 8.96 -1.33 -4.28
N VAL A 111 7.70 -0.97 -4.48
CA VAL A 111 6.81 -1.59 -5.45
C VAL A 111 6.51 -0.61 -6.57
N TYR A 112 6.66 -1.07 -7.79
CA TYR A 112 6.25 -0.37 -8.99
C TYR A 112 4.87 -0.86 -9.43
N ILE A 113 3.92 0.04 -9.60
CA ILE A 113 2.52 -0.30 -9.92
C ILE A 113 2.11 0.42 -11.20
N GLY A 114 1.64 -0.33 -12.19
CA GLY A 114 0.95 0.22 -13.37
C GLY A 114 -0.55 0.13 -13.18
N LEU A 115 -1.24 1.26 -13.38
CA LEU A 115 -2.67 1.43 -13.18
C LEU A 115 -3.35 1.83 -14.48
N ASP A 116 -4.51 1.25 -14.76
CA ASP A 116 -5.42 1.80 -15.77
C ASP A 116 -6.15 3.00 -15.13
N PHE A 117 -5.60 4.21 -15.33
CA PHE A 117 -6.16 5.42 -14.72
C PHE A 117 -7.58 5.71 -15.19
N LEU A 118 -7.94 5.33 -16.41
CA LEU A 118 -9.31 5.52 -16.92
C LEU A 118 -10.30 4.69 -16.10
N LYS A 119 -9.94 3.45 -15.76
CA LYS A 119 -10.80 2.58 -14.95
C LYS A 119 -10.71 2.86 -13.44
N GLU A 120 -9.64 3.46 -12.94
CA GLU A 120 -9.39 3.68 -11.50
C GLU A 120 -9.65 5.13 -11.03
N SER A 121 -9.99 6.05 -11.94
CA SER A 121 -10.15 7.48 -11.71
C SER A 121 -11.18 7.89 -10.63
N GLY A 122 -12.09 7.00 -10.22
CA GLY A 122 -13.16 7.32 -9.27
C GLY A 122 -12.69 7.79 -7.89
N ASN A 123 -11.47 7.43 -7.46
CA ASN A 123 -10.96 7.73 -6.11
C ASN A 123 -9.61 8.47 -6.07
N LEU A 124 -8.93 8.66 -7.21
CA LEU A 124 -7.66 9.39 -7.26
C LEU A 124 -7.95 10.89 -7.37
N ARG A 125 -7.99 11.58 -6.22
CA ARG A 125 -8.06 13.05 -6.18
C ARG A 125 -6.72 13.66 -6.59
N TYR A 126 -6.47 13.69 -7.89
CA TYR A 126 -5.34 14.44 -8.46
C TYR A 126 -5.87 15.63 -9.25
N LYS A 127 -5.38 16.84 -8.93
CA LYS A 127 -5.53 18.02 -9.78
C LYS A 127 -4.22 18.17 -10.56
N PRO A 128 -4.18 17.86 -11.86
CA PRO A 128 -2.98 18.05 -12.65
C PRO A 128 -2.64 19.55 -12.74
N ASP A 129 -1.41 19.91 -12.43
CA ASP A 129 -0.83 21.16 -12.91
C ASP A 129 -0.48 21.00 -14.40
N ALA A 130 -0.81 22.01 -15.20
CA ALA A 130 -0.81 21.97 -16.67
C ALA A 130 0.57 21.70 -17.33
N GLU A 131 1.65 21.61 -16.56
CA GLU A 131 3.03 21.46 -17.08
C GLU A 131 3.55 20.02 -17.21
N HIS A 132 2.86 18.98 -16.70
CA HIS A 132 3.46 17.64 -16.55
C HIS A 132 2.68 16.48 -17.21
N VAL A 133 2.05 16.73 -18.37
CA VAL A 133 1.13 15.77 -19.01
C VAL A 133 1.84 14.53 -19.63
N GLU A 134 3.14 14.58 -19.92
CA GLU A 134 3.79 13.56 -20.77
C GLU A 134 4.32 12.29 -20.08
N SER A 135 4.25 12.15 -18.75
CA SER A 135 4.39 10.85 -18.05
C SER A 135 4.23 11.06 -16.55
N LEU A 136 2.99 11.03 -16.08
CA LEU A 136 2.70 11.22 -14.66
C LEU A 136 3.09 9.96 -13.89
N ILE A 137 4.26 10.02 -13.29
CA ILE A 137 4.72 9.03 -12.32
C ILE A 137 4.43 9.58 -10.94
N PHE A 138 3.66 8.83 -10.15
CA PHE A 138 3.36 9.15 -8.77
C PHE A 138 4.30 8.41 -7.84
N ILE A 139 4.69 9.07 -6.76
CA ILE A 139 5.50 8.49 -5.68
C ILE A 139 4.75 8.62 -4.37
N SER A 140 4.73 7.57 -3.56
CA SER A 140 4.13 7.64 -2.23
C SER A 140 4.88 8.63 -1.33
N ASN A 141 4.17 9.39 -0.51
CA ASN A 141 4.77 10.30 0.48
C ASN A 141 5.78 9.59 1.40
N SER A 142 5.57 8.31 1.70
CA SER A 142 6.48 7.54 2.54
C SER A 142 7.81 7.19 1.84
N LEU A 143 7.79 7.02 0.50
CA LEU A 143 8.99 6.77 -0.29
C LEU A 143 9.73 8.07 -0.61
N SER A 144 9.00 9.13 -0.97
CA SER A 144 9.59 10.45 -1.28
C SER A 144 10.38 11.04 -0.11
N LYS A 145 9.97 10.76 1.13
CA LYS A 145 10.72 11.16 2.34
C LYS A 145 12.02 10.38 2.58
N LYS A 146 12.20 9.24 1.92
CA LYS A 146 13.36 8.34 2.10
C LYS A 146 14.42 8.48 1.01
N ILE A 147 14.08 9.08 -0.12
CA ILE A 147 14.96 9.16 -1.29
C ILE A 147 15.01 10.58 -1.85
N ASP A 148 16.08 10.91 -2.57
CA ASP A 148 16.10 12.08 -3.43
C ASP A 148 15.20 11.84 -4.65
N ILE A 149 14.18 12.69 -4.81
CA ILE A 149 13.19 12.62 -5.89
C ILE A 149 13.65 13.34 -7.17
N SER A 150 14.78 14.06 -7.14
CA SER A 150 15.32 14.76 -8.31
C SER A 150 15.71 13.77 -9.42
N LYS A 151 16.29 12.63 -9.03
CA LYS A 151 16.71 11.55 -9.90
C LYS A 151 16.57 10.22 -9.18
N ILE A 152 15.71 9.36 -9.70
CA ILE A 152 15.38 8.07 -9.10
C ILE A 152 15.92 6.97 -9.99
N ASN A 153 16.93 6.24 -9.50
CA ASN A 153 17.46 5.07 -10.18
C ASN A 153 16.66 3.85 -9.75
N ILE A 154 16.08 3.14 -10.72
CA ILE A 154 15.27 1.95 -10.50
C ILE A 154 16.00 0.75 -11.06
N ARG A 155 16.04 -0.31 -10.27
CA ARG A 155 16.55 -1.63 -10.65
C ARG A 155 15.48 -2.67 -10.38
N ALA A 156 15.15 -3.45 -11.39
CA ALA A 156 14.18 -4.53 -11.31
C ALA A 156 14.68 -5.70 -12.14
N ASP A 157 14.94 -6.85 -11.52
CA ASP A 157 15.53 -8.02 -12.16
C ASP A 157 16.77 -7.66 -13.01
N SER A 158 16.66 -7.73 -14.33
CA SER A 158 17.70 -7.40 -15.32
C SER A 158 17.63 -5.96 -15.87
N ARG A 159 16.60 -5.18 -15.51
CA ARG A 159 16.36 -3.84 -16.03
C ARG A 159 16.85 -2.76 -15.07
N LYS A 160 17.42 -1.71 -15.64
CA LYS A 160 17.81 -0.48 -14.94
C LYS A 160 17.34 0.72 -15.74
N PHE A 161 16.65 1.65 -15.08
CA PHE A 161 16.19 2.89 -15.70
C PHE A 161 16.14 4.00 -14.66
N THR A 162 16.01 5.23 -15.13
CA THR A 162 15.98 6.42 -14.27
C THR A 162 14.69 7.18 -14.51
N LEU A 163 14.07 7.63 -13.43
CA LEU A 163 12.92 8.52 -13.45
C LEU A 163 13.32 9.89 -12.89
N ALA A 164 12.68 10.93 -13.37
CA ALA A 164 12.88 12.30 -12.90
C ALA A 164 11.53 12.93 -12.54
N LYS A 165 11.52 13.73 -11.47
CA LYS A 165 10.39 14.57 -11.06
C LYS A 165 9.04 13.82 -10.90
N PRO A 166 8.96 12.76 -10.07
CA PRO A 166 7.67 12.16 -9.79
C PRO A 166 6.78 13.12 -8.96
N VAL A 167 5.47 12.96 -9.10
CA VAL A 167 4.47 13.68 -8.34
C VAL A 167 4.22 12.97 -7.02
N VAL A 168 4.36 13.68 -5.90
CA VAL A 168 4.13 13.09 -4.57
C VAL A 168 2.63 12.92 -4.32
N LEU A 169 2.22 11.71 -4.00
CA LEU A 169 0.85 11.36 -3.63
C LEU A 169 0.78 11.09 -2.11
N GLU A 170 -0.22 11.68 -1.45
CA GLU A 170 -0.54 11.33 -0.06
C GLU A 170 -1.17 9.93 -0.02
N THR A 171 -0.48 9.00 0.64
CA THR A 171 -0.86 7.59 0.76
C THR A 171 -0.82 7.17 2.22
N GLU A 172 -1.70 6.27 2.66
CA GLU A 172 -1.73 5.76 4.05
C GLU A 172 -0.43 5.03 4.47
N GLY A 173 0.44 4.68 3.52
CA GLY A 173 1.73 4.04 3.75
C GLY A 173 2.30 3.41 2.49
N GLY A 174 3.33 2.58 2.66
CA GLY A 174 3.94 1.78 1.57
C GLY A 174 4.95 2.55 0.73
N SER A 175 6.03 1.88 0.34
CA SER A 175 7.06 2.43 -0.56
C SER A 175 6.71 2.08 -2.00
N ILE A 176 6.02 2.99 -2.69
CA ILE A 176 5.32 2.70 -3.95
C ILE A 176 5.61 3.79 -4.99
N LEU A 177 5.81 3.36 -6.23
CA LEU A 177 5.76 4.19 -7.44
C LEU A 177 4.56 3.73 -8.28
N MET A 178 3.83 4.67 -8.86
CA MET A 178 2.67 4.38 -9.69
C MET A 178 2.76 5.13 -11.01
N GLU A 179 2.38 4.50 -12.10
CA GLU A 179 2.21 5.18 -13.40
C GLU A 179 1.09 4.51 -14.21
N ASP A 180 0.86 5.01 -15.41
CA ASP A 180 -0.08 4.37 -16.35
C ASP A 180 0.38 2.95 -16.71
N ILE A 181 -0.58 2.03 -16.81
CA ILE A 181 -0.29 0.62 -17.01
C ILE A 181 0.45 0.34 -18.33
N GLU A 182 0.14 1.06 -19.41
CA GLU A 182 0.80 0.86 -20.70
C GLU A 182 2.26 1.31 -20.63
N SER A 183 2.50 2.46 -19.97
CA SER A 183 3.86 2.96 -19.70
C SER A 183 4.68 1.98 -18.85
N ALA A 184 4.05 1.41 -17.81
CA ALA A 184 4.70 0.41 -16.96
C ALA A 184 5.04 -0.86 -17.75
N MET A 185 4.12 -1.36 -18.57
CA MET A 185 4.36 -2.54 -19.39
C MET A 185 5.51 -2.31 -20.39
N GLU A 186 5.57 -1.12 -21.01
CA GLU A 186 6.65 -0.77 -21.92
C GLU A 186 8.02 -0.69 -21.23
N ARG A 187 8.11 -0.04 -20.06
CA ARG A 187 9.38 0.09 -19.31
C ARG A 187 9.99 -1.25 -18.92
N PHE A 188 9.14 -2.23 -18.64
CA PHE A 188 9.54 -3.57 -18.23
C PHE A 188 9.59 -4.57 -19.40
N ASP A 189 9.32 -4.13 -20.64
CA ASP A 189 9.31 -4.96 -21.86
C ASP A 189 8.35 -6.16 -21.77
N LEU A 190 7.20 -5.93 -21.11
CA LEU A 190 6.13 -6.89 -20.91
C LEU A 190 4.89 -6.43 -21.68
N LYS A 191 5.07 -6.19 -23.00
CA LYS A 191 3.98 -5.76 -23.87
C LYS A 191 2.86 -6.80 -23.84
N GLU A 192 1.63 -6.32 -23.69
CA GLU A 192 0.39 -7.11 -23.62
C GLU A 192 0.30 -8.10 -22.45
N HIS A 193 1.18 -8.01 -21.45
CA HIS A 193 1.12 -8.84 -20.24
C HIS A 193 1.03 -8.02 -18.97
N VAL A 194 0.14 -8.43 -18.08
CA VAL A 194 -0.14 -7.78 -16.80
C VAL A 194 0.16 -8.74 -15.66
N SER A 195 0.36 -8.22 -14.46
CA SER A 195 0.72 -9.04 -13.31
C SER A 195 -0.46 -9.85 -12.78
N PHE A 196 -1.64 -9.25 -12.78
CA PHE A 196 -2.89 -9.89 -12.38
C PHE A 196 -4.09 -9.07 -12.85
N LEU A 197 -5.27 -9.70 -12.85
CA LEU A 197 -6.56 -9.02 -13.03
C LEU A 197 -7.28 -8.93 -11.70
N LEU A 198 -7.88 -7.78 -11.45
CA LEU A 198 -8.82 -7.57 -10.35
C LEU A 198 -10.24 -7.63 -10.89
N ILE A 199 -11.09 -8.39 -10.19
CA ILE A 199 -12.49 -8.59 -10.56
C ILE A 199 -13.39 -8.02 -9.47
N GLN A 200 -14.33 -7.19 -9.90
CA GLN A 200 -15.46 -6.74 -9.12
C GLN A 200 -16.68 -7.60 -9.47
N PRO A 201 -17.19 -8.42 -8.54
CA PRO A 201 -18.44 -9.13 -8.73
C PRO A 201 -19.65 -8.21 -8.49
N ASN A 202 -20.81 -8.57 -9.04
CA ASN A 202 -22.09 -7.94 -8.73
C ASN A 202 -22.58 -8.26 -7.30
N GLU A 203 -22.37 -9.50 -6.86
CA GLU A 203 -22.61 -10.02 -5.51
C GLU A 203 -21.43 -10.89 -5.10
N PHE A 204 -20.95 -10.72 -3.86
CA PHE A 204 -19.89 -11.58 -3.33
C PHE A 204 -20.48 -12.89 -2.83
N ARG A 205 -20.20 -14.00 -3.52
CA ARG A 205 -20.61 -15.36 -3.13
C ARG A 205 -19.39 -16.17 -2.70
N SER A 206 -19.50 -16.88 -1.57
CA SER A 206 -18.40 -17.67 -1.00
C SER A 206 -17.82 -18.72 -1.95
N GLU A 207 -18.63 -19.18 -2.90
CA GLU A 207 -18.28 -20.16 -3.93
C GLU A 207 -17.26 -19.62 -4.96
N GLN A 208 -17.12 -18.29 -5.07
CA GLN A 208 -16.23 -17.61 -6.01
C GLN A 208 -14.76 -17.49 -5.53
N LYS A 209 -14.44 -18.07 -4.36
CA LYS A 209 -13.07 -18.08 -3.79
C LYS A 209 -12.15 -19.15 -4.39
N LYS A 210 -12.68 -20.10 -5.16
CA LYS A 210 -11.93 -21.25 -5.69
C LYS A 210 -11.24 -20.92 -7.01
#